data_AF-A0A7C3I1X3-F1
#
_entry.id   AF-A0A7C3I1X3-F1
#
_cell.length_a   1.000
_cell.length_b   1.000
_cell.length_c   1.000
_cell.angle_alpha   90.00
_cell.angle_beta   90.00
_cell.angle_gamma   90.00
#
_symmetry.space_group_name_H-M   'P 1'
#
loop_
_entity.id
_entity.type
_entity.pdbx_description
1 polymer ?
#
loop_
_entity_poly.entity_id
_entity_poly.type
_entity_poly.pdbx_seq_one_letter_code
_entity_poly.pdbx_strand_id
1 'polypeptide(L)'
;MKHYLYFEATFTLYMLTVITFIFFFGGVFVTLSLWRKGKAKSLYHKVSVVALVKAFIVNVILQLQIIKFSFIRWVMHFCIFIGFMGLFALTAWEAFLADIMPADSELVRIFFNNGGKLILDVWGEVFGTMLLIGLIIAFIRRYVVKSAQLDTILKDTVSLTLLLIISLSGFIAEAFRLMASSGSPDAIYSFTGLLFAKLFAALGIPALNYRLFVWIHGLVALFLIAIIPFGKMWHAFASPIEILLDASEKQGRHESDASAQYSLSRS
;
A
#
# COMPACT_ATOMS: atom_id res chain seq x y z
N MET A 1 -0.37 -26.69 -15.18
CA MET A 1 -0.62 -25.61 -14.20
C MET A 1 -1.61 -24.66 -14.84
N LYS A 2 -2.78 -24.46 -14.22
CA LYS A 2 -3.81 -23.56 -14.77
C LYS A 2 -3.37 -22.12 -14.50
N HIS A 3 -3.09 -21.35 -15.55
CA HIS A 3 -2.67 -19.96 -15.45
C HIS A 3 -3.88 -19.06 -15.17
N TYR A 4 -4.13 -18.77 -13.89
CA TYR A 4 -5.14 -17.78 -13.48
C TYR A 4 -4.60 -16.34 -13.55
N LEU A 5 -3.28 -16.18 -13.56
CA LEU A 5 -2.59 -14.89 -13.61
C LEU A 5 -2.09 -14.58 -15.02
N TYR A 6 -2.10 -13.30 -15.38
CA TYR A 6 -1.64 -12.80 -16.69
C TYR A 6 -0.13 -12.92 -16.92
N PHE A 7 0.62 -13.38 -15.91
CA PHE A 7 2.05 -13.63 -15.95
C PHE A 7 2.36 -15.05 -15.51
N GLU A 8 3.39 -15.64 -16.11
CA GLU A 8 3.84 -16.98 -15.74
C GLU A 8 4.66 -16.88 -14.45
N ALA A 9 4.22 -17.58 -13.40
CA ALA A 9 4.99 -17.74 -12.18
C ALA A 9 6.20 -18.65 -12.46
N THR A 10 7.27 -18.03 -12.97
CA THR A 10 8.50 -18.74 -13.32
C THR A 10 9.29 -19.12 -12.08
N PHE A 11 10.12 -20.15 -12.20
CA PHE A 11 11.09 -20.51 -11.16
C PHE A 11 11.92 -19.30 -10.70
N THR A 12 12.33 -18.45 -11.63
CA THR A 12 13.06 -17.20 -11.36
C THR A 12 12.27 -16.26 -10.44
N LEU A 13 10.97 -16.08 -10.69
CA LEU A 13 10.14 -15.21 -9.85
C LEU A 13 10.05 -15.76 -8.42
N TYR A 14 9.79 -17.06 -8.25
CA TYR A 14 9.73 -17.67 -6.92
C TYR A 14 11.07 -17.55 -6.17
N MET A 15 12.20 -17.78 -6.85
CA MET A 15 13.53 -17.61 -6.26
C MET A 15 13.75 -16.17 -5.77
N LEU A 16 13.40 -15.17 -6.60
CA LEU A 16 13.51 -13.76 -6.23
C LEU A 16 12.57 -13.38 -5.07
N THR A 17 11.36 -13.96 -5.01
CA THR A 17 10.44 -13.77 -3.89
C THR A 17 11.01 -14.32 -2.58
N VAL A 18 11.64 -15.50 -2.60
CA VAL A 18 12.31 -16.06 -1.41
C VAL A 18 13.44 -15.15 -0.95
N ILE A 19 14.30 -14.69 -1.87
CA ILE A 19 15.38 -13.74 -1.55
C ILE A 19 14.80 -12.46 -0.94
N THR A 20 13.74 -11.92 -1.53
CA THR A 20 13.04 -10.73 -1.05
C THR A 20 12.54 -10.91 0.38
N PHE A 21 11.93 -12.06 0.70
CA PHE A 21 11.47 -12.35 2.05
C PHE A 21 12.61 -12.54 3.05
N ILE A 22 13.75 -13.10 2.66
CA ILE A 22 14.93 -13.17 3.54
C ILE A 22 15.37 -11.76 3.95
N PHE A 23 15.50 -10.83 2.99
CA PHE A 23 15.87 -9.44 3.29
C PHE A 23 14.79 -8.71 4.10
N PHE A 24 13.52 -8.89 3.73
CA PHE A 24 12.40 -8.28 4.41
C PHE A 24 12.31 -8.74 5.87
N PHE A 25 12.21 -10.04 6.13
CA PHE A 25 12.07 -10.56 7.49
C PHE A 25 13.35 -10.37 8.32
N GLY A 26 14.53 -10.48 7.71
CA GLY A 26 15.79 -10.13 8.37
C GLY A 26 15.83 -8.66 8.79
N GLY A 27 15.38 -7.75 7.91
CA GLY A 27 15.27 -6.32 8.20
C GLY A 27 14.24 -5.99 9.26
N VAL A 28 13.08 -6.65 9.23
CA VAL A 28 12.05 -6.55 10.29
C VAL A 28 12.64 -6.99 11.62
N PHE A 29 13.31 -8.15 11.65
CA PHE A 29 13.94 -8.66 12.86
C PHE A 29 14.96 -7.68 13.44
N VAL A 30 15.86 -7.13 12.62
CA VAL A 30 16.84 -6.11 13.05
C VAL A 30 16.12 -4.87 13.59
N THR A 31 15.12 -4.36 12.87
CA THR A 31 14.38 -3.14 13.26
C THR A 31 13.66 -3.31 14.58
N LEU A 32 12.94 -4.43 14.76
CA LEU A 32 12.27 -4.76 16.02
C LEU A 32 13.27 -4.98 17.15
N SER A 33 14.42 -5.59 16.88
CA SER A 33 15.48 -5.80 17.88
C SER A 33 16.07 -4.48 18.37
N LEU A 34 16.21 -3.49 17.47
CA LEU A 34 16.65 -2.14 17.83
C LEU A 34 15.58 -1.40 18.63
N TRP A 35 14.30 -1.50 18.24
CA TRP A 35 13.19 -0.89 18.98
C TRP A 35 13.07 -1.42 20.41
N ARG A 36 13.25 -2.74 20.60
CA ARG A 36 13.22 -3.37 21.93
C ARG A 36 14.34 -2.89 22.87
N LYS A 37 15.43 -2.35 22.34
CA LYS A 37 16.49 -1.72 23.16
C LYS A 37 16.08 -0.34 23.68
N GLY A 38 15.03 0.26 23.12
CA GLY A 38 14.47 1.51 23.63
C GLY A 38 13.92 1.32 25.04
N LYS A 39 14.43 2.11 26.00
CA LYS A 39 14.00 2.10 27.41
C LYS A 39 12.86 3.08 27.67
N ALA A 40 11.89 3.19 26.76
CA ALA A 40 10.70 3.99 27.04
C ALA A 40 9.93 3.32 28.18
N LYS A 41 9.56 4.08 29.22
CA LYS A 41 8.71 3.57 30.30
C LYS A 41 7.40 3.08 29.67
N SER A 42 7.04 1.82 29.89
CA SER A 42 5.69 1.33 29.63
C SER A 42 4.75 2.10 30.57
N LEU A 43 3.94 2.99 30.00
CA LEU A 43 3.03 3.85 30.74
C LEU A 43 1.61 3.33 30.56
N TYR A 44 1.09 2.76 31.66
CA TYR A 44 -0.32 2.41 31.94
C TYR A 44 -0.91 1.20 31.20
N HIS A 45 -1.61 0.34 31.97
CA HIS A 45 -2.05 -1.00 31.57
C HIS A 45 -3.55 -1.11 31.20
N LYS A 46 -4.29 0.01 31.21
CA LYS A 46 -5.72 0.00 30.86
C LYS A 46 -5.91 0.44 29.42
N VAL A 47 -6.21 -0.53 28.56
CA VAL A 47 -6.44 -0.34 27.13
C VAL A 47 -7.95 -0.31 26.88
N SER A 48 -8.46 0.83 26.41
CA SER A 48 -9.86 0.91 25.94
C SER A 48 -9.95 0.45 24.49
N VAL A 49 -10.64 -0.66 24.25
CA VAL A 49 -10.89 -1.18 22.89
C VAL A 49 -11.59 -0.14 22.01
N VAL A 50 -12.54 0.61 22.58
CA VAL A 50 -13.26 1.66 21.85
C VAL A 50 -12.32 2.78 21.41
N ALA A 51 -11.41 3.21 22.28
CA ALA A 51 -10.42 4.23 21.96
C ALA A 51 -9.46 3.75 20.86
N LEU A 52 -9.01 2.50 20.92
CA LEU A 52 -8.17 1.89 19.89
C LEU A 52 -8.88 1.79 18.54
N VAL A 53 -10.11 1.26 18.50
CA VAL A 53 -10.88 1.12 17.25
C VAL A 53 -11.14 2.49 16.64
N LYS A 54 -11.52 3.48 17.46
CA LYS A 54 -11.70 4.86 17.00
C LYS A 54 -10.40 5.44 16.44
N ALA A 55 -9.28 5.29 17.15
CA ALA A 55 -7.98 5.77 16.70
C ALA A 55 -7.52 5.07 15.41
N PHE A 56 -7.75 3.77 15.29
CA PHE A 56 -7.47 3.03 14.07
C PHE A 56 -8.26 3.58 12.88
N ILE A 57 -9.58 3.66 13.00
CA ILE A 57 -10.42 4.13 11.88
C ILE A 57 -10.12 5.59 11.55
N VAL A 58 -10.13 6.47 12.55
CA VAL A 58 -10.03 7.92 12.32
C VAL A 58 -8.62 8.36 11.97
N ASN A 59 -7.60 7.79 12.63
CA ASN A 59 -6.24 8.30 12.52
C ASN A 59 -5.31 7.40 11.69
N VAL A 60 -5.59 6.10 11.56
CA VAL A 60 -4.78 5.21 10.71
C VAL A 60 -5.38 5.10 9.31
N ILE A 61 -6.66 4.73 9.21
CA ILE A 61 -7.33 4.53 7.93
C ILE A 61 -7.68 5.87 7.29
N LEU A 62 -8.44 6.71 7.99
CA LEU A 62 -8.89 8.01 7.46
C LEU A 62 -7.83 9.10 7.59
N GLN A 63 -6.83 8.94 8.45
CA GLN A 63 -5.74 9.91 8.67
C GLN A 63 -6.21 11.36 8.94
N LEU A 64 -7.36 11.53 9.61
CA LEU A 64 -7.98 12.84 9.79
C LEU A 64 -7.13 13.82 10.62
N GLN A 65 -6.14 13.35 11.37
CA GLN A 65 -5.15 14.25 12.01
C GLN A 65 -4.39 15.11 11.00
N ILE A 66 -4.19 14.65 9.77
CA ILE A 66 -3.44 15.36 8.72
C ILE A 66 -4.28 16.51 8.13
N ILE A 67 -5.61 16.36 8.09
CA ILE A 67 -6.52 17.35 7.50
C ILE A 67 -6.41 18.71 8.20
N LYS A 68 -6.09 18.69 9.50
CA LYS A 68 -5.90 19.87 10.35
C LYS A 68 -4.75 20.76 9.88
N PHE A 69 -3.78 20.21 9.15
CA PHE A 69 -2.62 20.94 8.64
C PHE A 69 -2.79 21.36 7.19
N SER A 70 -3.36 20.49 6.34
CA SER A 70 -3.62 20.79 4.94
C SER A 70 -4.48 19.70 4.29
N PHE A 71 -5.57 20.10 3.65
CA PHE A 71 -6.43 19.18 2.89
C PHE A 71 -5.67 18.47 1.77
N ILE A 72 -4.83 19.18 1.01
CA ILE A 72 -4.04 18.58 -0.08
C ILE A 72 -3.01 17.58 0.46
N ARG A 73 -2.39 17.86 1.62
CA ARG A 73 -1.50 16.91 2.29
C ARG A 73 -2.25 15.65 2.70
N TRP A 74 -3.47 15.81 3.20
CA TRP A 74 -4.34 14.69 3.56
C TRP A 74 -4.71 13.85 2.35
N VAL A 75 -5.22 14.45 1.26
CA VAL A 75 -5.56 13.72 0.02
C VAL A 75 -4.35 12.93 -0.49
N MET A 76 -3.19 13.59 -0.58
CA MET A 76 -1.94 12.96 -1.01
C MET A 76 -1.56 11.74 -0.17
N HIS A 77 -1.54 11.87 1.16
CA HIS A 77 -1.18 10.77 2.06
C HIS A 77 -2.22 9.65 2.09
N PHE A 78 -3.51 10.00 2.11
CA PHE A 78 -4.61 9.05 2.07
C PHE A 78 -4.56 8.22 0.78
N CYS A 79 -4.43 8.88 -0.37
CA CYS A 79 -4.29 8.24 -1.68
C CYS A 79 -3.08 7.32 -1.77
N ILE A 80 -1.90 7.77 -1.31
CA ILE A 80 -0.68 6.94 -1.31
C ILE A 80 -0.86 5.73 -0.38
N PHE A 81 -1.29 5.95 0.86
CA PHE A 81 -1.36 4.88 1.86
C PHE A 81 -2.45 3.86 1.52
N ILE A 82 -3.67 4.30 1.27
CA ILE A 82 -4.78 3.40 0.94
C ILE A 82 -4.57 2.75 -0.43
N GLY A 83 -4.06 3.50 -1.41
CA GLY A 83 -3.71 2.93 -2.72
C GLY A 83 -2.64 1.85 -2.62
N PHE A 84 -1.54 2.12 -1.91
CA PHE A 84 -0.48 1.13 -1.69
C PHE A 84 -0.95 -0.08 -0.88
N MET A 85 -1.62 0.14 0.26
CA MET A 85 -2.09 -0.96 1.12
C MET A 85 -3.17 -1.80 0.43
N GLY A 86 -4.05 -1.16 -0.36
CA GLY A 86 -5.06 -1.84 -1.16
C GLY A 86 -4.44 -2.71 -2.25
N LEU A 87 -3.46 -2.21 -2.99
CA LEU A 87 -2.73 -2.99 -4.00
C LEU A 87 -1.90 -4.13 -3.36
N PHE A 88 -1.22 -3.85 -2.25
CA PHE A 88 -0.48 -4.88 -1.51
C PHE A 88 -1.40 -6.00 -1.03
N ALA A 89 -2.58 -5.65 -0.50
CA ALA A 89 -3.60 -6.61 -0.11
C ALA A 89 -4.13 -7.41 -1.30
N LEU A 90 -4.35 -6.77 -2.46
CA LEU A 90 -4.75 -7.45 -3.69
C LEU A 90 -3.73 -8.51 -4.10
N THR A 91 -2.46 -8.13 -4.22
CA THR A 91 -1.40 -9.06 -4.63
C THR A 91 -1.22 -10.19 -3.61
N ALA A 92 -1.28 -9.90 -2.31
CA ALA A 92 -1.22 -10.93 -1.28
C ALA A 92 -2.41 -11.89 -1.35
N TRP A 93 -3.62 -11.36 -1.62
CA TRP A 93 -4.83 -12.13 -1.79
C TRP A 93 -4.78 -13.02 -3.03
N GLU A 94 -4.33 -12.49 -4.17
CA GLU A 94 -4.16 -13.26 -5.41
C GLU A 94 -3.11 -14.37 -5.24
N ALA A 95 -1.98 -14.08 -4.61
CA ALA A 95 -0.96 -15.09 -4.31
C ALA A 95 -1.50 -16.18 -3.36
N PHE A 96 -2.26 -15.80 -2.33
CA PHE A 96 -2.91 -16.76 -1.44
C PHE A 96 -3.89 -17.68 -2.19
N LEU A 97 -4.75 -17.11 -3.03
CA LEU A 97 -5.70 -17.88 -3.83
C LEU A 97 -5.01 -18.77 -4.88
N ALA A 98 -3.95 -18.29 -5.53
CA ALA A 98 -3.29 -18.99 -6.61
C ALA A 98 -2.31 -20.08 -6.14
N ASP A 99 -1.56 -19.81 -5.07
CA ASP A 99 -0.42 -20.65 -4.65
C ASP A 99 -0.65 -21.42 -3.34
N ILE A 100 -1.62 -21.03 -2.50
CA ILE A 100 -1.86 -21.66 -1.19
C ILE A 100 -3.18 -22.45 -1.17
N MET A 101 -4.23 -21.94 -1.82
CA MET A 101 -5.53 -22.60 -1.82
C MET A 101 -5.63 -23.74 -2.85
N PRO A 102 -6.34 -24.84 -2.53
CA PRO A 102 -6.64 -25.88 -3.50
C PRO A 102 -7.41 -25.31 -4.70
N ALA A 103 -7.01 -25.69 -5.91
CA ALA A 103 -7.57 -25.14 -7.14
C ALA A 103 -9.06 -25.47 -7.36
N ASP A 104 -9.56 -26.52 -6.70
CA ASP A 104 -10.94 -26.96 -6.71
C ASP A 104 -11.79 -26.32 -5.60
N SER A 105 -11.17 -25.56 -4.69
CA SER A 105 -11.88 -24.87 -3.62
C SER A 105 -12.92 -23.88 -4.16
N GLU A 106 -14.02 -23.74 -3.42
CA GLU A 106 -15.11 -22.84 -3.79
C GLU A 106 -14.63 -21.38 -3.92
N LEU A 107 -13.74 -20.95 -3.02
CA LEU A 107 -13.16 -19.60 -3.04
C LEU A 107 -12.40 -19.32 -4.35
N VAL A 108 -11.53 -20.22 -4.79
CA VAL A 108 -10.78 -20.09 -6.05
C VAL A 108 -11.74 -20.03 -7.24
N ARG A 109 -12.79 -20.86 -7.24
CA ARG A 109 -13.79 -20.87 -8.31
C ARG A 109 -14.59 -19.56 -8.37
N ILE A 110 -14.98 -18.99 -7.23
CA ILE A 110 -15.68 -17.71 -7.16
C ILE A 110 -14.84 -16.60 -7.77
N PHE A 111 -13.58 -16.47 -7.33
CA PHE A 111 -12.72 -15.36 -7.73
C PHE A 111 -12.09 -15.51 -9.11
N PHE A 112 -11.89 -16.71 -9.64
CA PHE A 112 -11.25 -16.87 -10.96
C PHE A 112 -12.19 -17.33 -12.08
N ASN A 113 -13.30 -18.00 -11.78
CA ASN A 113 -14.17 -18.59 -12.81
C ASN A 113 -15.58 -17.97 -12.88
N ASN A 114 -16.13 -17.47 -11.77
CA ASN A 114 -17.53 -17.07 -11.67
C ASN A 114 -17.74 -15.54 -11.62
N GLY A 115 -16.95 -14.78 -12.36
CA GLY A 115 -17.06 -13.31 -12.42
C GLY A 115 -16.46 -12.55 -11.23
N GLY A 116 -16.03 -13.24 -10.15
CA GLY A 116 -15.29 -12.60 -9.06
C GLY A 116 -13.95 -12.00 -9.49
N LYS A 117 -13.43 -12.40 -10.66
CA LYS A 117 -12.23 -11.82 -11.26
C LYS A 117 -12.43 -10.32 -11.53
N LEU A 118 -13.65 -9.93 -11.86
CA LEU A 118 -14.00 -8.53 -12.07
C LEU A 118 -13.80 -7.69 -10.80
N ILE A 119 -14.07 -8.27 -9.63
CA ILE A 119 -13.85 -7.59 -8.35
C ILE A 119 -12.35 -7.34 -8.16
N LEU A 120 -11.50 -8.31 -8.50
CA LEU A 120 -10.04 -8.16 -8.42
C LEU A 120 -9.51 -7.12 -9.41
N ASP A 121 -10.04 -7.11 -10.64
CA ASP A 121 -9.67 -6.12 -11.66
C ASP A 121 -10.07 -4.70 -11.23
N VAL A 122 -11.31 -4.49 -10.79
CA VAL A 122 -11.80 -3.19 -10.28
C VAL A 122 -11.05 -2.77 -9.02
N TRP A 123 -10.72 -3.71 -8.13
CA TRP A 123 -9.90 -3.46 -6.95
C TRP A 123 -8.54 -2.89 -7.37
N GLY A 124 -7.85 -3.57 -8.30
CA GLY A 124 -6.55 -3.12 -8.82
C GLY A 124 -6.62 -1.72 -9.42
N GLU A 125 -7.64 -1.47 -10.23
CA GLU A 125 -7.87 -0.18 -10.89
C GLU A 125 -8.14 0.95 -9.91
N VAL A 126 -9.03 0.76 -8.92
CA VAL A 126 -9.36 1.79 -7.92
C VAL A 126 -8.13 2.14 -7.07
N PHE A 127 -7.49 1.15 -6.46
CA PHE A 127 -6.36 1.42 -5.57
C PHE A 127 -5.10 1.84 -6.33
N GLY A 128 -4.88 1.33 -7.54
CA GLY A 128 -3.82 1.80 -8.43
C GLY A 128 -4.01 3.25 -8.83
N THR A 129 -5.24 3.66 -9.15
CA THR A 129 -5.54 5.04 -9.52
C THR A 129 -5.36 5.98 -8.33
N MET A 130 -5.83 5.57 -7.15
CA MET A 130 -5.58 6.29 -5.90
C MET A 130 -4.08 6.47 -5.67
N LEU A 131 -3.29 5.40 -5.77
CA LEU A 131 -1.83 5.47 -5.59
C LEU A 131 -1.22 6.45 -6.59
N LEU A 132 -1.54 6.35 -7.88
CA LEU A 132 -1.00 7.22 -8.92
C LEU A 132 -1.33 8.70 -8.67
N ILE A 133 -2.58 9.02 -8.33
CA ILE A 133 -3.00 10.39 -7.98
C ILE A 133 -2.18 10.92 -6.80
N GLY A 134 -2.05 10.13 -5.74
CA GLY A 134 -1.28 10.50 -4.55
C GLY A 134 0.19 10.76 -4.88
N LEU A 135 0.80 9.91 -5.71
CA LEU A 135 2.19 10.06 -6.15
C LEU A 135 2.40 11.29 -7.04
N ILE A 136 1.47 11.60 -7.95
CA ILE A 136 1.52 12.83 -8.76
C ILE A 136 1.49 14.06 -7.87
N ILE A 137 0.57 14.12 -6.90
CA ILE A 137 0.49 15.23 -5.95
C ILE A 137 1.79 15.35 -5.14
N ALA A 138 2.33 14.23 -4.66
CA ALA A 138 3.58 14.20 -3.90
C ALA A 138 4.78 14.68 -4.73
N PHE A 139 4.87 14.25 -5.99
CA PHE A 139 5.91 14.65 -6.91
C PHE A 139 5.85 16.16 -7.20
N ILE A 140 4.68 16.68 -7.54
CA ILE A 140 4.47 18.12 -7.80
C ILE A 140 4.84 18.95 -6.56
N ARG A 141 4.35 18.57 -5.37
CA ARG A 141 4.62 19.33 -4.14
C ARG A 141 6.11 19.35 -3.76
N ARG A 142 6.83 18.28 -4.07
CA ARG A 142 8.25 18.12 -3.71
C ARG A 142 9.19 18.78 -4.72
N TYR A 143 9.01 18.54 -6.01
CA TYR A 143 10.00 18.95 -7.02
C TYR A 143 9.61 20.18 -7.82
N VAL A 144 8.31 20.43 -8.01
CA VAL A 144 7.81 21.57 -8.78
C VAL A 144 7.54 22.76 -7.86
N VAL A 145 6.65 22.57 -6.88
CA VAL A 145 6.28 23.64 -5.91
C VAL A 145 7.39 23.87 -4.88
N LYS A 146 8.20 22.83 -4.59
CA LYS A 146 9.28 22.89 -3.58
C LYS A 146 8.78 23.44 -2.25
N SER A 147 7.69 22.85 -1.74
CA SER A 147 7.06 23.33 -0.49
C SER A 147 8.09 23.45 0.63
N ALA A 148 8.25 24.64 1.22
CA ALA A 148 9.30 24.98 2.18
C ALA A 148 9.35 24.07 3.44
N GLN A 149 8.26 23.34 3.72
CA GLN A 149 8.16 22.40 4.84
C GLN A 149 8.72 21.00 4.52
N LEU A 150 9.23 20.77 3.30
CA LEU A 150 9.71 19.46 2.85
C LEU A 150 11.23 19.46 2.68
N ASP A 151 11.94 18.90 3.65
CA ASP A 151 13.32 18.48 3.44
C ASP A 151 13.33 17.27 2.51
N THR A 152 13.93 17.44 1.33
CA THR A 152 14.02 16.36 0.35
C THR A 152 15.34 15.63 0.53
N ILE A 153 15.28 14.53 1.26
CA ILE A 153 16.44 13.65 1.44
C ILE A 153 16.36 12.44 0.49
N LEU A 154 17.49 11.77 0.28
CA LEU A 154 17.60 10.65 -0.65
C LEU A 154 16.56 9.55 -0.37
N LYS A 155 16.32 9.22 0.90
CA LYS A 155 15.33 8.19 1.28
C LYS A 155 13.92 8.54 0.82
N ASP A 156 13.51 9.81 0.86
CA ASP A 156 12.19 10.23 0.36
C ASP A 156 12.10 10.08 -1.16
N THR A 157 13.17 10.49 -1.84
CA THR A 157 13.27 10.42 -3.30
C THR A 157 13.21 8.97 -3.75
N VAL A 158 13.98 8.07 -3.13
CA VAL A 158 14.00 6.64 -3.46
C VAL A 158 12.61 6.02 -3.28
N SER A 159 11.94 6.21 -2.14
CA SER A 159 10.60 5.64 -1.93
C SER A 159 9.57 6.18 -2.91
N LEU A 160 9.56 7.50 -3.17
CA LEU A 160 8.63 8.13 -4.10
C LEU A 160 8.87 7.65 -5.54
N THR A 161 10.13 7.57 -5.96
CA THR A 161 10.51 7.12 -7.31
C THR A 161 10.17 5.63 -7.51
N LEU A 162 10.46 4.76 -6.55
CA LEU A 162 10.13 3.34 -6.67
C LEU A 162 8.63 3.11 -6.76
N LEU A 163 7.84 3.76 -5.90
CA LEU A 163 6.37 3.67 -5.95
C LEU A 163 5.82 4.19 -7.28
N LEU A 164 6.38 5.27 -7.82
CA LEU A 164 5.98 5.82 -9.12
C LEU A 164 6.32 4.87 -10.26
N ILE A 165 7.52 4.27 -10.27
CA ILE A 165 7.91 3.28 -11.27
C ILE A 165 6.96 2.09 -11.23
N ILE A 166 6.68 1.53 -10.05
CA ILE A 166 5.78 0.38 -9.88
C ILE A 166 4.37 0.71 -10.39
N SER A 167 3.83 1.86 -9.98
CA SER A 167 2.49 2.29 -10.37
C SER A 167 2.38 2.52 -11.88
N LEU A 168 3.34 3.24 -12.48
CA LEU A 168 3.34 3.49 -13.92
C LEU A 168 3.58 2.21 -14.72
N SER A 169 4.54 1.37 -14.34
CA SER A 169 4.82 0.13 -15.08
C SER A 169 3.64 -0.84 -15.03
N GLY A 170 2.86 -0.85 -13.94
CA GLY A 170 1.62 -1.62 -13.84
C GLY A 170 0.58 -1.16 -14.87
N PHE A 171 0.26 0.14 -14.90
CA PHE A 171 -0.70 0.69 -15.86
C PHE A 171 -0.22 0.61 -17.31
N ILE A 172 1.08 0.74 -17.56
CA ILE A 172 1.65 0.56 -18.90
C ILE A 172 1.51 -0.89 -19.36
N ALA A 173 1.79 -1.87 -18.47
CA ALA A 173 1.60 -3.28 -18.79
C ALA A 173 0.13 -3.57 -19.14
N GLU A 174 -0.80 -3.03 -18.36
CA GLU A 174 -2.23 -3.17 -18.63
C GLU A 174 -2.65 -2.49 -19.94
N ALA A 175 -2.21 -1.26 -20.19
CA ALA A 175 -2.52 -0.53 -21.41
C ALA A 175 -2.08 -1.30 -22.67
N PHE A 176 -0.84 -1.80 -22.69
CA PHE A 176 -0.35 -2.59 -23.82
C PHE A 176 -1.06 -3.93 -23.97
N ARG A 177 -1.46 -4.58 -22.86
CA ARG A 177 -2.31 -5.77 -22.90
C ARG A 177 -3.67 -5.46 -23.52
N LEU A 178 -4.30 -4.34 -23.16
CA LEU A 178 -5.60 -3.92 -23.71
C LEU A 178 -5.50 -3.53 -25.20
N MET A 179 -4.41 -2.88 -25.61
CA MET A 179 -4.16 -2.55 -27.01
C MET A 179 -3.92 -3.80 -27.87
N ALA A 180 -3.24 -4.82 -27.32
CA ALA A 180 -2.99 -6.08 -28.01
C ALA A 180 -4.23 -6.99 -28.09
N SER A 181 -5.15 -6.88 -27.12
CA SER A 181 -6.36 -7.70 -27.01
C SER A 181 -7.63 -6.86 -27.13
N SER A 182 -7.72 -6.01 -28.15
CA SER A 182 -8.87 -5.13 -28.38
C SER A 182 -10.16 -5.93 -28.60
N GLY A 183 -11.16 -5.75 -27.73
CA GLY A 183 -12.50 -6.35 -27.89
C GLY A 183 -13.01 -7.20 -26.72
N SER A 184 -12.25 -7.33 -25.61
CA SER A 184 -12.77 -7.95 -24.39
C SER A 184 -13.89 -7.09 -23.77
N PRO A 185 -15.08 -7.65 -23.47
CA PRO A 185 -16.16 -6.94 -22.78
C PRO A 185 -15.72 -6.35 -21.43
N ASP A 186 -14.74 -6.98 -20.77
CA ASP A 186 -14.27 -6.58 -19.44
C ASP A 186 -13.33 -5.36 -19.49
N ALA A 187 -12.90 -4.92 -20.68
CA ALA A 187 -12.01 -3.78 -20.82
C ALA A 187 -12.58 -2.49 -20.22
N ILE A 188 -13.92 -2.36 -20.15
CA ILE A 188 -14.59 -1.18 -19.58
C ILE A 188 -14.26 -0.96 -18.10
N TYR A 189 -13.89 -2.01 -17.38
CA TYR A 189 -13.56 -1.95 -15.96
C TYR A 189 -12.09 -1.59 -15.72
N SER A 190 -11.24 -1.71 -16.74
CA SER A 190 -9.86 -1.21 -16.75
C SER A 190 -9.82 0.29 -17.12
N PHE A 191 -10.51 1.14 -16.39
CA PHE A 191 -10.71 2.55 -16.77
C PHE A 191 -9.40 3.36 -16.88
N THR A 192 -8.45 3.18 -15.97
CA THR A 192 -7.14 3.84 -16.00
C THR A 192 -6.22 3.13 -17.01
N GLY A 193 -6.22 1.80 -17.07
CA GLY A 193 -5.56 1.07 -18.15
C GLY A 193 -6.00 1.53 -19.55
N LEU A 194 -7.31 1.73 -19.77
CA LEU A 194 -7.90 2.25 -20.99
C LEU A 194 -7.51 3.70 -21.27
N LEU A 195 -7.41 4.54 -20.24
CA LEU A 195 -6.91 5.91 -20.39
C LEU A 195 -5.49 5.90 -20.96
N PHE A 196 -4.60 5.09 -20.39
CA PHE A 196 -3.23 4.93 -20.89
C PHE A 196 -3.20 4.34 -22.30
N ALA A 197 -4.01 3.32 -22.58
CA ALA A 197 -4.11 2.71 -23.91
C ALA A 197 -4.54 3.72 -24.98
N LYS A 198 -5.56 4.53 -24.70
CA LYS A 198 -6.04 5.60 -25.60
C LYS A 198 -4.98 6.68 -25.79
N LEU A 199 -4.28 7.07 -24.71
CA LEU A 199 -3.19 8.04 -24.78
C LEU A 199 -2.05 7.53 -25.69
N PHE A 200 -1.62 6.28 -25.51
CA PHE A 200 -0.57 5.68 -26.34
C PHE A 200 -0.99 5.57 -27.81
N ALA A 201 -2.23 5.14 -28.07
CA ALA A 201 -2.78 5.12 -29.42
C ALA A 201 -2.80 6.52 -30.06
N ALA A 202 -3.21 7.55 -29.32
CA ALA A 202 -3.24 8.93 -29.79
C ALA A 202 -1.85 9.50 -30.08
N LEU A 203 -0.83 9.05 -29.34
CA LEU A 203 0.57 9.41 -29.55
C LEU A 203 1.27 8.56 -30.62
N GLY A 204 0.57 7.61 -31.24
CA GLY A 204 1.15 6.70 -32.24
C GLY A 204 2.13 5.67 -31.66
N ILE A 205 2.11 5.46 -30.33
CA ILE A 205 2.94 4.47 -29.66
C ILE A 205 2.32 3.09 -29.90
N PRO A 206 3.02 2.13 -30.54
CA PRO A 206 2.49 0.79 -30.76
C PRO A 206 2.39 0.02 -29.44
N ALA A 207 1.57 -1.04 -29.40
CA ALA A 207 1.52 -1.95 -28.27
C ALA A 207 2.86 -2.69 -28.12
N LEU A 208 3.73 -2.20 -27.24
CA LEU A 208 4.99 -2.86 -26.91
C LEU A 208 4.73 -4.15 -26.12
N ASN A 209 5.76 -4.97 -25.93
CA ASN A 209 5.64 -6.22 -25.18
C ASN A 209 5.24 -5.95 -23.72
N TYR A 210 3.96 -6.15 -23.38
CA TYR A 210 3.44 -5.93 -22.03
C TYR A 210 4.18 -6.78 -20.98
N ARG A 211 4.67 -7.98 -21.35
CA ARG A 211 5.41 -8.86 -20.44
C ARG A 211 6.70 -8.21 -19.93
N LEU A 212 7.34 -7.34 -20.71
CA LEU A 212 8.50 -6.57 -20.25
C LEU A 212 8.13 -5.67 -19.06
N PHE A 213 7.00 -4.97 -19.15
CA PHE A 213 6.54 -4.07 -18.10
C PHE A 213 6.04 -4.81 -16.86
N VAL A 214 5.47 -6.01 -17.02
CA VAL A 214 5.20 -6.92 -15.90
C VAL A 214 6.50 -7.29 -15.17
N TRP A 215 7.57 -7.63 -15.90
CA TRP A 215 8.86 -7.93 -15.28
C TRP A 215 9.50 -6.72 -14.60
N ILE A 216 9.45 -5.54 -15.23
CA ILE A 216 9.91 -4.29 -14.59
C ILE A 216 9.12 -4.05 -13.30
N HIS A 217 7.79 -4.13 -13.36
CA HIS A 217 6.92 -3.96 -12.19
C HIS A 217 7.30 -4.95 -11.09
N GLY A 218 7.37 -6.25 -11.41
CA GLY A 218 7.67 -7.31 -10.45
C GLY A 218 9.04 -7.16 -9.80
N LEU A 219 10.09 -6.86 -10.57
CA LEU A 219 11.44 -6.67 -10.04
C LEU A 219 11.53 -5.45 -9.13
N VAL A 220 10.93 -4.33 -9.52
CA VAL A 220 10.94 -3.10 -8.71
C VAL A 220 10.07 -3.27 -7.46
N ALA A 221 8.94 -3.98 -7.55
CA ALA A 221 8.09 -4.30 -6.42
C ALA A 221 8.77 -5.24 -5.41
N LEU A 222 9.43 -6.30 -5.88
CA LEU A 222 10.23 -7.19 -5.02
C LEU A 222 11.37 -6.43 -4.34
N PHE A 223 12.08 -5.59 -5.10
CA PHE A 223 13.12 -4.73 -4.53
C PHE A 223 12.55 -3.77 -3.48
N LEU A 224 11.41 -3.13 -3.75
CA LEU A 224 10.72 -2.26 -2.80
C LEU A 224 10.44 -3.00 -1.49
N ILE A 225 9.83 -4.19 -1.58
CA ILE A 225 9.49 -5.01 -0.42
C ILE A 225 10.74 -5.33 0.39
N ALA A 226 11.83 -5.77 -0.25
CA ALA A 226 13.08 -6.09 0.42
C ALA A 226 13.64 -4.90 1.22
N ILE A 227 13.48 -3.66 0.72
CA ILE A 227 14.04 -2.46 1.38
C ILE A 227 13.10 -1.80 2.40
N ILE A 228 11.80 -2.17 2.46
CA ILE A 228 10.80 -1.57 3.37
C ILE A 228 11.33 -1.42 4.81
N PRO A 229 11.91 -2.45 5.45
CA PRO A 229 12.30 -2.39 6.85
C PRO A 229 13.46 -1.42 7.12
N PHE A 230 14.26 -1.11 6.10
CA PHE A 230 15.45 -0.26 6.22
C PHE A 230 15.20 1.20 5.82
N GLY A 231 14.04 1.47 5.21
CA GLY A 231 13.68 2.75 4.63
C GLY A 231 12.68 3.55 5.46
N LYS A 232 12.29 4.72 4.94
CA LYS A 232 11.21 5.53 5.53
C LYS A 232 9.83 4.89 5.38
N MET A 233 9.67 3.94 4.45
CA MET A 233 8.41 3.22 4.25
C MET A 233 8.01 2.37 5.45
N TRP A 234 8.95 2.00 6.33
CA TRP A 234 8.64 1.39 7.62
C TRP A 234 7.61 2.20 8.43
N HIS A 235 7.57 3.53 8.23
CA HIS A 235 6.58 4.41 8.84
C HIS A 235 5.12 4.00 8.55
N ALA A 236 4.85 3.40 7.39
CA ALA A 236 3.52 2.89 7.05
C ALA A 236 3.02 1.82 8.04
N PHE A 237 3.92 1.11 8.72
CA PHE A 237 3.61 0.10 9.73
C PHE A 237 3.84 0.62 11.16
N ALA A 238 4.89 1.41 11.35
CA ALA A 238 5.26 1.98 12.65
C ALA A 238 4.22 2.97 13.18
N SER A 239 3.74 3.88 12.34
CA SER A 239 2.83 4.95 12.77
C SER A 239 1.46 4.47 13.21
N PRO A 240 0.82 3.49 12.55
CA PRO A 240 -0.36 2.86 13.11
C PRO A 240 -0.17 2.39 14.54
N ILE A 241 0.95 1.72 14.83
CA ILE A 241 1.25 1.22 16.17
C ILE A 241 1.42 2.38 17.15
N GLU A 242 2.19 3.40 16.79
CA GLU A 242 2.42 4.60 17.61
C GLU A 242 1.12 5.35 17.92
N ILE A 243 0.26 5.55 16.92
CA ILE A 243 -1.05 6.20 17.07
C ILE A 243 -1.95 5.41 18.03
N LEU A 244 -1.94 4.08 17.93
CA LEU A 244 -2.72 3.21 18.81
C LEU A 244 -2.19 3.25 20.25
N LEU A 245 -0.86 3.28 20.42
CA LEU A 245 -0.23 3.41 21.74
C LEU A 245 -0.55 4.77 22.38
N ASP A 246 -0.44 5.87 21.63
CA ASP A 246 -0.79 7.23 22.10
C ASP A 246 -2.28 7.34 22.46
N ALA A 247 -3.17 6.70 21.69
CA ALA A 247 -4.59 6.65 22.02
C ALA A 247 -4.86 5.89 23.33
N SER A 248 -4.10 4.81 23.59
CA SER A 248 -4.18 4.08 24.86
C SER A 248 -3.67 4.93 26.02
N GLU A 249 -2.57 5.68 25.84
CA GLU A 249 -1.99 6.55 26.86
C GLU A 249 -2.95 7.68 27.26
N LYS A 250 -3.54 8.37 26.28
CA LYS A 250 -4.48 9.48 26.52
C LYS A 250 -5.71 9.04 27.30
N GLN A 251 -6.25 7.86 27.00
CA GLN A 251 -7.39 7.31 27.73
C GLN A 251 -7.02 7.01 29.19
N GLY A 252 -5.88 6.37 29.42
CA GLY A 252 -5.43 6.04 30.78
C GLY A 252 -5.25 7.28 31.66
N ARG A 253 -4.74 8.38 31.09
CA ARG A 253 -4.61 9.66 31.78
C ARG A 253 -5.96 10.30 32.11
N HIS A 254 -6.93 10.25 31.20
CA HIS A 254 -8.27 10.75 31.48
C HIS A 254 -8.95 10.01 32.64
N GLU A 255 -8.78 8.69 32.73
CA GLU A 255 -9.32 7.89 33.83
C GLU A 255 -8.63 8.20 35.17
N SER A 256 -7.31 8.37 35.18
CA SER A 256 -6.58 8.74 36.40
C SER A 256 -7.00 10.12 36.91
N ASP A 257 -7.09 11.11 36.02
CA ASP A 257 -7.44 12.49 36.38
C ASP A 257 -8.88 12.55 36.92
N ALA A 258 -9.82 11.81 36.29
CA ALA A 258 -11.20 11.72 36.76
C ALA A 258 -11.30 11.06 38.15
N SER A 259 -10.52 10.00 38.40
CA SER A 259 -10.49 9.34 39.72
C SER A 259 -9.91 10.23 40.82
N ALA A 260 -8.88 11.02 40.51
CA ALA A 260 -8.27 11.97 41.44
C ALA A 260 -9.24 13.11 41.78
N GLN A 261 -9.91 13.70 40.78
CA GLN A 261 -10.94 14.73 41.01
C GLN A 261 -12.11 14.22 41.85
N TYR A 262 -12.57 13.00 41.59
CA TYR A 262 -13.62 12.37 42.39
C TYR A 262 -13.20 12.19 43.86
N SER A 263 -11.97 11.73 44.11
CA SER A 263 -11.46 11.56 45.48
C SER A 263 -11.36 12.88 46.25
N LEU A 264 -10.93 13.97 45.60
CA LEU A 264 -10.87 15.31 46.18
C LEU A 264 -12.25 15.91 46.46
N SER A 265 -13.27 15.53 45.68
CA SER A 265 -14.65 16.01 45.89
C SER A 265 -15.37 15.36 47.08
N ARG A 266 -14.80 14.27 47.64
CA ARG A 266 -15.37 13.51 48.76
C ARG A 266 -14.63 13.71 50.09
N SER A 267 -13.49 14.39 50.08
CA SER A 267 -12.73 14.80 51.27
C SER A 267 -13.12 16.20 51.71
#